data_AF-A0AAD3N0S0-F1
#
_entry.id   AF-A0AAD3N0S0-F1
#
_cell.length_a   1.000
_cell.length_b   1.000
_cell.length_c   1.000
_cell.angle_alpha   90.00
_cell.angle_beta   90.00
_cell.angle_gamma   90.00
#
_symmetry.space_group_name_H-M   'P 1'
#
loop_
_entity.id
_entity.type
_entity.pdbx_description
1 polymer ?
#
loop_
_entity_poly.entity_id
_entity_poly.type
_entity_poly.pdbx_seq_one_letter_code
_entity_poly.pdbx_strand_id
1 'polypeptide(L)'
;MVEPADRSSTAGQRLGAPESFGVSTLEPGLRPPVQPPGRQVSIRVQMLDDTQEVFQISQRSPGKVLFDLVCVHLNLTEGDYFGLEYQDQRKMTVWLDLLKPTLKQIRRPKNTILRFVVKFFPPDHTQLMEELTRYLFALQIKRDLACGRLICNDTSAALMVSHIIQSEIGDFDETQSWQHLLHNKYLPDQDAIRDKITDCHRKHV
;
A
#
# COMPACT_ATOMS: atom_id res chain seq x y z
N MET A 1 36.57 51.47 26.78
CA MET A 1 35.70 52.28 25.92
C MET A 1 35.23 51.35 24.81
N VAL A 2 33.93 51.00 24.82
CA VAL A 2 33.08 50.60 23.68
C VAL A 2 33.47 49.33 22.88
N GLU A 3 32.70 48.25 23.09
CA GLU A 3 32.29 47.30 22.02
C GLU A 3 31.22 47.95 21.12
N PRO A 4 31.03 47.55 19.85
CA PRO A 4 30.11 46.44 19.48
C PRO A 4 30.67 45.52 18.35
N ALA A 5 30.43 44.21 18.33
CA ALA A 5 29.19 43.48 17.99
C ALA A 5 28.73 43.74 16.53
N ASP A 6 28.28 42.82 15.69
CA ASP A 6 27.98 41.38 15.68
C ASP A 6 27.36 41.13 14.26
N ARG A 7 27.18 39.87 13.83
CA ARG A 7 25.99 39.36 13.11
C ARG A 7 26.30 38.08 12.33
N SER A 8 26.02 36.94 12.96
CA SER A 8 25.23 35.91 12.30
C SER A 8 23.82 35.94 12.87
N SER A 9 22.86 36.32 12.02
CA SER A 9 21.43 36.46 12.33
C SER A 9 20.76 35.11 12.55
N THR A 10 19.89 35.10 13.55
CA THR A 10 18.96 34.07 14.01
C THR A 10 17.75 33.89 13.08
N ALA A 11 17.16 32.68 13.06
CA ALA A 11 15.71 32.46 13.08
C ALA A 11 15.38 30.95 13.14
N GLY A 12 14.79 30.49 14.25
CA GLY A 12 14.21 29.14 14.33
C GLY A 12 14.23 28.41 15.67
N GLN A 13 14.54 29.06 16.79
CA GLN A 13 14.29 28.49 18.13
C GLN A 13 12.77 28.36 18.34
N ARG A 14 12.24 27.16 18.10
CA ARG A 14 10.90 26.80 18.56
C ARG A 14 10.96 26.56 20.06
N LEU A 15 10.16 27.35 20.77
CA LEU A 15 9.85 27.22 22.19
C LEU A 15 9.64 25.75 22.55
N GLY A 16 10.51 25.22 23.42
CA GLY A 16 10.26 23.94 24.07
C GLY A 16 8.97 24.06 24.85
N ALA A 17 7.97 23.26 24.50
CA ALA A 17 6.87 23.01 25.40
C ALA A 17 7.47 22.46 26.71
N PRO A 18 7.09 22.97 27.89
CA PRO A 18 7.53 22.34 29.12
C PRO A 18 7.10 20.88 29.06
N GLU A 19 8.03 19.96 29.31
CA GLU A 19 7.72 18.56 29.53
C GLU A 19 6.71 18.53 30.68
N SER A 20 5.44 18.31 30.33
CA SER A 20 4.42 17.98 31.30
C SER A 20 4.80 16.61 31.84
N PHE A 21 5.58 16.59 32.92
CA PHE A 21 5.68 15.44 33.80
C PHE A 21 4.27 15.15 34.29
N GLY A 22 3.59 14.26 33.58
CA GLY A 22 2.30 13.74 34.02
C GLY A 22 2.50 13.21 35.42
N VAL A 23 1.84 13.83 36.39
CA VAL A 23 1.84 13.37 37.77
C VAL A 23 1.25 11.96 37.74
N SER A 24 2.11 10.96 37.91
CA SER A 24 1.66 9.60 38.18
C SER A 24 1.08 9.61 39.59
N THR A 25 -0.24 9.52 39.71
CA THR A 25 -0.95 9.35 40.99
C THR A 25 -0.79 7.95 41.58
N LEU A 26 0.04 7.10 40.95
CA LEU A 26 0.36 5.77 41.46
C LEU A 26 1.56 5.85 42.40
N GLU A 27 1.41 5.31 43.60
CA GLU A 27 2.49 5.11 44.57
C GLU A 27 3.71 4.43 43.90
N PRO A 28 4.96 4.81 44.24
CA PRO A 28 6.16 4.20 43.69
C PRO A 28 6.14 2.68 43.87
N GLY A 29 6.07 1.93 42.77
CA GLY A 29 6.05 0.46 42.76
C GLY A 29 4.76 -0.17 42.24
N LEU A 30 3.68 0.60 42.06
CA LEU A 30 2.46 0.11 41.42
C LEU A 30 2.57 0.20 39.89
N ARG A 31 2.67 -0.96 39.23
CA ARG A 31 2.47 -1.03 37.78
C ARG A 31 1.00 -0.72 37.48
N PRO A 32 0.68 0.04 36.40
CA PRO A 32 -0.70 0.18 35.97
C PRO A 32 -1.31 -1.22 35.78
N PRO A 33 -2.59 -1.42 36.14
CA PRO A 33 -3.24 -2.70 35.94
C PRO A 33 -3.08 -3.12 34.47
N VAL A 34 -2.57 -4.33 34.25
CA VAL A 34 -2.48 -4.93 32.92
C VAL A 34 -3.89 -4.92 32.37
N GLN A 35 -4.16 -4.05 31.40
CA GLN A 35 -5.48 -4.00 30.79
C GLN A 35 -5.75 -5.38 30.20
N PRO A 36 -6.89 -6.02 30.52
CA PRO A 36 -7.22 -7.30 29.93
C PRO A 36 -7.16 -7.16 28.40
N PRO A 37 -6.61 -8.16 27.68
CA PRO A 37 -6.53 -8.10 26.23
C PRO A 37 -7.93 -7.82 25.69
N GLY A 38 -8.13 -6.60 25.16
CA GLY A 38 -9.44 -6.17 24.68
C GLY A 38 -9.91 -7.15 23.62
N ARG A 39 -11.23 -7.44 23.59
CA ARG A 39 -11.85 -8.43 22.70
C ARG A 39 -11.24 -8.35 21.30
N GLN A 40 -10.86 -9.49 20.74
CA GLN A 40 -10.31 -9.54 19.38
C GLN A 40 -11.41 -9.37 18.35
N VAL A 41 -11.06 -8.78 17.20
CA VAL A 41 -11.93 -8.59 16.05
C VAL A 41 -11.18 -9.01 14.80
N SER A 42 -11.89 -9.75 13.95
CA SER A 42 -11.39 -10.21 12.66
C SER A 42 -11.60 -9.14 11.59
N ILE A 43 -10.55 -8.81 10.86
CA ILE A 43 -10.54 -7.84 9.77
C ILE A 43 -10.07 -8.55 8.50
N ARG A 44 -10.85 -8.40 7.41
CA ARG A 44 -10.49 -8.97 6.12
C ARG A 44 -9.70 -7.96 5.29
N VAL A 45 -8.58 -8.41 4.73
CA VAL A 45 -7.73 -7.64 3.83
C VAL A 45 -7.60 -8.39 2.51
N GLN A 46 -7.86 -7.72 1.39
CA GLN A 46 -7.56 -8.19 0.04
C GLN A 46 -6.17 -7.67 -0.35
N MET A 47 -5.31 -8.59 -0.82
CA MET A 47 -3.95 -8.31 -1.26
C MET A 47 -3.91 -7.86 -2.74
N LEU A 48 -2.72 -7.56 -3.25
CA LEU A 48 -2.51 -7.09 -4.63
C LEU A 48 -2.64 -8.20 -5.68
N ASP A 49 -2.53 -9.46 -5.27
CA ASP A 49 -2.74 -10.67 -6.10
C ASP A 49 -4.18 -11.19 -6.01
N ASP A 50 -5.11 -10.37 -5.52
CA ASP A 50 -6.53 -10.65 -5.27
C ASP A 50 -6.83 -11.70 -4.19
N THR A 51 -5.81 -12.29 -3.54
CA THR A 51 -6.01 -13.16 -2.38
C THR A 51 -6.60 -12.38 -1.20
N GLN A 52 -7.30 -13.07 -0.30
CA GLN A 52 -7.91 -12.45 0.87
C GLN A 52 -7.49 -13.18 2.14
N GLU A 53 -7.02 -12.41 3.11
CA GLU A 53 -6.61 -12.91 4.42
C GLU A 53 -7.39 -12.25 5.55
N VAL A 54 -7.50 -12.95 6.67
CA VAL A 54 -8.24 -12.49 7.84
C VAL A 54 -7.31 -12.36 9.03
N PHE A 55 -7.14 -11.12 9.50
CA PHE A 55 -6.28 -10.78 10.62
C PHE A 55 -7.09 -10.56 11.90
N GLN A 56 -6.59 -11.03 13.03
CA GLN A 56 -7.18 -10.76 14.34
C GLN A 56 -6.42 -9.61 15.02
N ILE A 57 -7.15 -8.56 15.40
CA ILE A 57 -6.58 -7.42 16.14
C ILE A 57 -7.41 -7.13 17.39
N SER A 58 -6.77 -6.58 18.44
CA SER A 58 -7.54 -6.09 19.59
C SER A 58 -8.37 -4.87 19.20
N GLN A 59 -9.58 -4.71 19.76
CA GLN A 59 -10.50 -3.60 19.47
C GLN A 59 -9.89 -2.20 19.61
N ARG A 60 -8.90 -2.04 20.49
CA ARG A 60 -8.25 -0.75 20.77
C ARG A 60 -7.00 -0.50 19.91
N SER A 61 -6.59 -1.47 19.09
CA SER A 61 -5.35 -1.39 18.33
C SER A 61 -5.41 -0.26 17.30
N PRO A 62 -4.34 0.54 17.15
CA PRO A 62 -4.23 1.50 16.07
C PRO A 62 -4.15 0.79 14.71
N GLY A 63 -4.46 1.51 13.63
CA GLY A 63 -4.36 1.00 12.25
C GLY A 63 -2.99 0.40 11.93
N LYS A 64 -1.91 0.95 12.52
CA LYS A 64 -0.55 0.46 12.37
C LYS A 64 -0.39 -1.03 12.72
N VAL A 65 -1.07 -1.51 13.77
CA VAL A 65 -0.97 -2.93 14.17
C VAL A 65 -1.51 -3.85 13.07
N LEU A 66 -2.64 -3.49 12.44
CA LEU A 66 -3.17 -4.25 11.33
C LEU A 66 -2.23 -4.21 10.11
N PHE A 67 -1.71 -3.03 9.80
CA PHE A 67 -0.78 -2.85 8.68
C PHE A 67 0.51 -3.66 8.86
N ASP A 68 1.08 -3.64 10.07
CA ASP A 68 2.30 -4.39 10.40
C ASP A 68 2.06 -5.91 10.29
N LEU A 69 0.89 -6.40 10.71
CA LEU A 69 0.52 -7.82 10.52
C LEU A 69 0.43 -8.21 9.04
N VAL A 70 -0.09 -7.32 8.18
CA VAL A 70 -0.13 -7.54 6.73
C VAL A 70 1.29 -7.57 6.17
N CYS A 71 2.16 -6.64 6.58
CA CYS A 71 3.56 -6.62 6.13
C CYS A 71 4.31 -7.89 6.55
N VAL A 72 4.12 -8.35 7.81
CA VAL A 72 4.71 -9.60 8.30
C VAL A 72 4.19 -10.80 7.50
N HIS A 73 2.90 -10.87 7.23
CA HIS A 73 2.31 -11.96 6.44
C HIS A 73 2.90 -12.04 5.02
N LEU A 74 3.13 -10.88 4.39
CA LEU A 74 3.75 -10.79 3.07
C LEU A 74 5.27 -10.92 3.09
N ASN A 75 5.91 -10.96 4.26
CA ASN A 75 7.36 -10.81 4.43
C ASN A 75 7.91 -9.53 3.78
N LEU A 76 7.17 -8.42 3.93
CA LEU A 76 7.45 -7.13 3.30
C LEU A 76 8.32 -6.24 4.20
N THR A 77 9.53 -5.96 3.74
CA THR A 77 10.48 -5.07 4.42
C THR A 77 10.21 -3.59 4.11
N GLU A 78 10.00 -3.23 2.84
CA GLU A 78 9.81 -1.84 2.40
C GLU A 78 8.32 -1.40 2.46
N GLY A 79 7.71 -1.54 3.65
CA GLY A 79 6.28 -1.27 3.85
C GLY A 79 5.86 0.20 3.66
N ASP A 80 6.80 1.14 3.71
CA ASP A 80 6.50 2.59 3.72
C ASP A 80 5.82 3.10 2.43
N TYR A 81 5.93 2.35 1.33
CA TYR A 81 5.27 2.66 0.06
C TYR A 81 3.79 2.28 0.02
N PHE A 82 3.31 1.48 0.98
CA PHE A 82 2.01 0.84 0.92
C PHE A 82 1.04 1.41 1.97
N GLY A 83 -0.23 1.07 1.80
CA GLY A 83 -1.26 1.40 2.76
C GLY A 83 -2.47 0.48 2.65
N LEU A 84 -3.40 0.65 3.59
CA LEU A 84 -4.70 0.01 3.55
C LEU A 84 -5.75 1.04 3.17
N GLU A 85 -6.54 0.76 2.14
CA GLU A 85 -7.71 1.54 1.76
C GLU A 85 -9.00 0.74 2.01
N TYR A 86 -10.13 1.42 2.19
CA TYR A 86 -11.45 0.78 2.25
C TYR A 86 -12.53 1.73 1.77
N GLN A 87 -13.70 1.17 1.42
CA GLN A 87 -14.87 2.00 1.12
C GLN A 87 -15.59 2.40 2.42
N ASP A 88 -15.77 3.70 2.60
CA ASP A 88 -16.55 4.24 3.71
C ASP A 88 -18.07 4.08 3.49
N GLN A 89 -18.87 4.59 4.43
CA GLN A 89 -20.33 4.54 4.34
C GLN A 89 -20.91 5.33 3.15
N ARG A 90 -20.14 6.26 2.57
CA ARG A 90 -20.51 7.05 1.39
C ARG A 90 -20.01 6.43 0.09
N LYS A 91 -19.45 5.21 0.15
CA LYS A 91 -18.81 4.50 -0.97
C LYS A 91 -17.58 5.22 -1.52
N MET A 92 -16.99 6.11 -0.74
CA MET A 92 -15.72 6.74 -1.07
C MET A 92 -14.57 5.86 -0.60
N THR A 93 -13.56 5.70 -1.45
CA THR A 93 -12.30 5.05 -1.05
C THR A 93 -11.54 5.99 -0.12
N VAL A 94 -11.21 5.52 1.08
CA VAL A 94 -10.46 6.26 2.09
C VAL A 94 -9.31 5.41 2.62
N TRP A 95 -8.23 6.07 3.03
CA TRP A 95 -7.10 5.43 3.68
C TRP A 95 -7.41 5.11 5.14
N LEU A 96 -6.95 3.95 5.61
CA LEU A 96 -6.84 3.66 7.03
C LEU A 96 -5.77 4.56 7.65
N ASP A 97 -6.17 5.36 8.64
CA ASP A 97 -5.26 6.15 9.46
C ASP A 97 -4.51 5.21 10.42
N LEU A 98 -3.19 5.12 10.27
CA LEU A 98 -2.36 4.21 11.05
C LEU A 98 -2.25 4.61 12.53
N LEU A 99 -2.53 5.86 12.88
CA LEU A 99 -2.40 6.37 14.24
C LEU A 99 -3.70 6.24 15.05
N LYS A 100 -4.85 6.16 14.37
CA LYS A 100 -6.16 6.04 15.01
C LYS A 100 -6.56 4.58 15.25
N PRO A 101 -7.35 4.28 16.31
CA PRO A 101 -7.89 2.94 16.51
C PRO A 101 -8.68 2.45 15.29
N THR A 102 -8.36 1.25 14.78
CA THR A 102 -8.95 0.69 13.55
C THR A 102 -10.47 0.67 13.59
N LEU A 103 -11.04 0.26 14.72
CA LEU A 103 -12.50 0.14 14.89
C LEU A 103 -13.22 1.46 15.14
N LYS A 104 -12.49 2.56 15.37
CA LYS A 104 -13.09 3.91 15.35
C LYS A 104 -13.28 4.43 13.93
N GLN A 105 -12.60 3.83 12.95
CA GLN A 105 -12.63 4.24 11.54
C GLN A 105 -13.61 3.40 10.72
N ILE A 106 -13.79 2.13 11.10
CA ILE A 106 -14.62 1.16 10.37
C ILE A 106 -15.91 0.87 11.12
N ARG A 107 -17.05 1.28 10.54
CA ARG A 107 -18.38 1.13 11.17
C ARG A 107 -18.86 -0.32 11.26
N ARG A 108 -18.58 -1.16 10.24
CA ARG A 108 -19.05 -2.55 10.14
C ARG A 108 -17.92 -3.48 9.70
N PRO A 109 -16.96 -3.82 10.59
CA PRO A 109 -15.76 -4.58 10.22
C PRO A 109 -16.05 -5.93 9.55
N LYS A 110 -17.14 -6.60 9.90
CA LYS A 110 -17.56 -7.87 9.26
C LYS A 110 -17.98 -7.73 7.79
N ASN A 111 -18.36 -6.52 7.36
CA ASN A 111 -18.85 -6.23 6.01
C ASN A 111 -17.90 -5.32 5.23
N THR A 112 -16.74 -4.98 5.80
CA THR A 112 -15.75 -4.10 5.18
C THR A 112 -14.53 -4.94 4.84
N ILE A 113 -14.13 -4.89 3.58
CA ILE A 113 -12.88 -5.45 3.10
C ILE A 113 -11.92 -4.27 2.94
N LEU A 114 -10.78 -4.33 3.61
CA LEU A 114 -9.68 -3.41 3.35
C LEU A 114 -8.87 -3.96 2.18
N ARG A 115 -8.21 -3.08 1.44
CA ARG A 115 -7.34 -3.43 0.33
C ARG A 115 -5.94 -2.95 0.63
N PHE A 116 -4.98 -3.86 0.55
CA PHE A 116 -3.56 -3.51 0.54
C PHE A 116 -3.20 -2.99 -0.85
N VAL A 117 -2.66 -1.77 -0.90
CA VAL A 117 -2.37 -1.05 -2.16
C VAL A 117 -1.11 -0.20 -2.01
N VAL A 118 -0.51 0.19 -3.15
CA VAL A 118 0.55 1.19 -3.15
C VAL A 118 -0.06 2.56 -2.83
N LYS A 119 0.57 3.28 -1.90
CA LYS A 119 0.18 4.63 -1.48
C LYS A 119 1.14 5.70 -2.02
N PHE A 120 2.42 5.38 -2.09
CA PHE A 120 3.45 6.31 -2.56
C PHE A 120 4.26 5.64 -3.66
N PHE A 121 4.22 6.23 -4.86
CA PHE A 121 5.08 5.82 -5.97
C PHE A 121 6.38 6.61 -5.89
N PRO A 122 7.55 5.96 -5.76
CA PRO A 122 8.82 6.67 -5.82
C PRO A 122 9.00 7.27 -7.23
N PRO A 123 9.73 8.38 -7.35
CA PRO A 123 9.98 9.00 -8.65
C PRO A 123 10.90 8.15 -9.55
N ASP A 124 11.68 7.24 -8.95
CA ASP A 124 12.59 6.34 -9.64
C ASP A 124 12.40 4.90 -9.13
N HIS A 125 12.26 3.95 -10.06
CA HIS A 125 12.08 2.53 -9.74
C HIS A 125 13.33 1.91 -9.11
N THR A 126 14.52 2.48 -9.30
CA THR A 126 15.77 1.93 -8.72
C THR A 126 15.84 2.13 -7.21
N GLN A 127 14.91 2.92 -6.63
CA GLN A 127 14.77 3.09 -5.18
C GLN A 127 14.12 1.89 -4.49
N LEU A 128 13.45 1.02 -5.25
CA LEU A 128 12.89 -0.22 -4.72
C LEU A 128 14.01 -1.25 -4.63
N MET A 129 14.42 -1.60 -3.41
CA MET A 129 15.56 -2.49 -3.19
C MET A 129 15.15 -3.96 -3.26
N GLU A 130 13.99 -4.30 -2.71
CA GLU A 130 13.52 -5.68 -2.61
C GLU A 130 12.79 -6.12 -3.88
N GLU A 131 13.04 -7.35 -4.31
CA GLU A 131 12.36 -7.95 -5.46
C GLU A 131 10.86 -8.10 -5.20
N LEU A 132 10.49 -8.51 -3.99
CA LEU A 132 9.09 -8.59 -3.57
C LEU A 132 8.39 -7.24 -3.70
N THR A 133 9.03 -6.15 -3.29
CA THR A 133 8.47 -4.80 -3.41
C THR A 133 8.22 -4.46 -4.88
N ARG A 134 9.21 -4.70 -5.76
CA ARG A 134 9.06 -4.49 -7.21
C ARG A 134 7.91 -5.32 -7.78
N TYR A 135 7.77 -6.57 -7.36
CA TYR A 135 6.67 -7.44 -7.76
C TYR A 135 5.29 -6.88 -7.34
N LEU A 136 5.15 -6.44 -6.09
CA LEU A 136 3.90 -5.82 -5.61
C LEU A 136 3.57 -4.54 -6.39
N PHE A 137 4.57 -3.73 -6.74
CA PHE A 137 4.36 -2.57 -7.62
C PHE A 137 3.90 -2.98 -9.02
N ALA A 138 4.45 -4.05 -9.59
CA ALA A 138 3.98 -4.57 -10.88
C ALA A 138 2.52 -5.04 -10.82
N LEU A 139 2.10 -5.71 -9.73
CA LEU A 139 0.69 -6.06 -9.51
C LEU A 139 -0.21 -4.83 -9.39
N GLN A 140 0.26 -3.78 -8.70
CA GLN A 140 -0.49 -2.53 -8.61
C GLN A 140 -0.69 -1.89 -9.99
N ILE A 141 0.35 -1.85 -10.82
CA ILE A 141 0.28 -1.33 -12.20
C ILE A 141 -0.69 -2.17 -13.04
N LYS A 142 -0.60 -3.50 -12.98
CA LYS A 142 -1.53 -4.42 -13.64
C LYS A 142 -2.99 -4.10 -13.27
N ARG A 143 -3.28 -3.93 -11.98
CA ARG A 143 -4.61 -3.55 -11.49
C ARG A 143 -5.05 -2.17 -12.00
N ASP A 144 -4.14 -1.20 -12.01
CA ASP A 144 -4.45 0.17 -12.44
C ASP A 144 -4.71 0.28 -13.94
N LEU A 145 -4.02 -0.52 -14.75
CA LEU A 145 -4.33 -0.69 -16.18
C LEU A 145 -5.72 -1.31 -16.37
N ALA A 146 -6.00 -2.42 -15.70
CA ALA A 146 -7.27 -3.14 -15.85
C ALA A 146 -8.48 -2.31 -15.40
N CYS A 147 -8.30 -1.49 -14.36
CA CYS A 147 -9.35 -0.61 -13.85
C CYS A 147 -9.42 0.75 -14.58
N GLY A 148 -8.54 1.01 -15.56
CA GLY A 148 -8.48 2.30 -16.27
C GLY A 148 -8.02 3.48 -15.40
N ARG A 149 -7.35 3.22 -14.26
CA ARG A 149 -6.78 4.27 -13.39
C ARG A 149 -5.44 4.78 -13.93
N LEU A 150 -4.67 3.92 -14.61
CA LEU A 150 -3.44 4.30 -15.27
C LEU A 150 -3.72 4.63 -16.75
N ILE A 151 -3.84 5.93 -17.04
CA ILE A 151 -4.07 6.42 -18.40
C ILE A 151 -2.72 6.57 -19.11
N CYS A 152 -2.59 5.91 -20.26
CA CYS A 152 -1.43 6.02 -21.13
C CYS A 152 -1.84 5.81 -22.60
N ASN A 153 -0.93 6.06 -23.54
CA ASN A 153 -1.19 5.77 -24.95
C ASN A 153 -1.14 4.24 -25.22
N ASP A 154 -1.75 3.81 -26.32
CA ASP A 154 -1.80 2.39 -26.72
C ASP A 154 -0.44 1.71 -26.75
N THR A 155 0.60 2.41 -27.20
CA THR A 155 1.95 1.84 -27.34
C THR A 155 2.55 1.53 -25.97
N SER A 156 2.42 2.46 -25.02
CA SER A 156 2.85 2.27 -23.64
C SER A 156 2.00 1.19 -22.95
N ALA A 157 0.68 1.20 -23.16
CA ALA A 157 -0.21 0.18 -22.62
C ALA A 157 0.16 -1.21 -23.15
N ALA A 158 0.36 -1.35 -24.46
CA ALA A 158 0.73 -2.61 -25.09
C ALA A 158 2.08 -3.13 -24.58
N LEU A 159 3.07 -2.24 -24.42
CA LEU A 159 4.38 -2.60 -23.87
C LEU A 159 4.30 -3.04 -22.40
N MET A 160 3.51 -2.36 -21.57
CA MET A 160 3.32 -2.79 -20.17
C MET A 160 2.63 -4.15 -20.10
N VAL A 161 1.57 -4.35 -20.89
CA VAL A 161 0.88 -5.65 -20.94
C VAL A 161 1.78 -6.75 -21.49
N SER A 162 2.63 -6.48 -22.49
CA SER A 162 3.58 -7.47 -22.99
C SER A 162 4.58 -7.91 -21.92
N HIS A 163 5.01 -7.01 -21.04
CA HIS A 163 5.88 -7.37 -19.91
C HIS A 163 5.14 -8.18 -18.85
N ILE A 164 3.87 -7.86 -18.57
CA ILE A 164 3.04 -8.62 -17.65
C ILE A 164 2.86 -10.05 -18.17
N ILE A 165 2.46 -10.24 -19.44
CA ILE A 165 2.27 -11.60 -19.98
C ILE A 165 3.59 -12.37 -20.07
N GLN A 166 4.71 -11.73 -20.42
CA GLN A 166 6.03 -12.37 -20.39
C GLN A 166 6.35 -12.92 -18.99
N SER A 167 5.99 -12.20 -17.93
CA SER A 167 6.19 -12.67 -16.56
C SER A 167 5.26 -13.81 -16.14
N GLU A 168 4.11 -13.97 -16.81
CA GLU A 168 3.09 -14.99 -16.46
C GLU A 168 3.21 -16.28 -17.28
N ILE A 169 3.49 -16.16 -18.59
CA ILE A 169 3.53 -17.30 -19.52
C ILE A 169 4.90 -17.55 -20.15
N GLY A 170 5.89 -16.68 -19.90
CA GLY A 170 7.22 -16.78 -20.47
C GLY A 170 7.30 -16.26 -21.91
N ASP A 171 8.21 -16.84 -22.69
CA ASP A 171 8.51 -16.42 -24.06
C ASP A 171 7.29 -16.55 -24.98
N PHE A 172 7.31 -15.76 -26.05
CA PHE A 172 6.21 -15.72 -27.01
C PHE A 172 5.99 -17.07 -27.71
N ASP A 173 4.81 -17.64 -27.51
CA ASP A 173 4.18 -18.64 -28.37
C ASP A 173 2.84 -18.11 -28.89
N GLU A 174 2.57 -18.24 -30.18
CA GLU A 174 1.40 -17.62 -30.82
C GLU A 174 0.08 -18.17 -30.26
N THR A 175 -0.02 -19.49 -30.08
CA THR A 175 -1.27 -20.13 -29.63
C THR A 175 -1.50 -19.84 -28.15
N GLN A 176 -0.48 -20.01 -27.32
CA GLN A 176 -0.54 -19.76 -25.88
C GLN A 176 -0.83 -18.28 -25.59
N SER A 177 -0.13 -17.35 -26.24
CA SER A 177 -0.31 -15.91 -26.01
C SER A 177 -1.71 -15.45 -26.42
N TRP A 178 -2.23 -15.95 -27.55
CA TRP A 178 -3.58 -15.65 -27.99
C TRP A 178 -4.63 -16.15 -27.01
N GLN A 179 -4.51 -17.41 -26.56
CA GLN A 179 -5.42 -17.98 -25.55
C GLN A 179 -5.34 -17.21 -24.22
N HIS A 180 -4.14 -16.79 -23.81
CA HIS A 180 -3.94 -16.04 -22.57
C HIS A 180 -4.62 -14.67 -22.61
N LEU A 181 -4.45 -13.92 -23.70
CA LEU A 181 -5.11 -12.62 -23.91
C LEU A 181 -6.63 -12.73 -24.13
N LEU A 182 -7.14 -13.90 -24.49
CA LEU A 182 -8.59 -14.14 -24.56
C LEU A 182 -9.20 -14.32 -23.16
N HIS A 183 -8.50 -15.04 -22.28
CA HIS A 183 -9.00 -15.38 -20.95
C HIS A 183 -8.66 -14.33 -19.88
N ASN A 184 -7.64 -13.49 -20.09
CA ASN A 184 -7.19 -12.48 -19.15
C ASN A 184 -7.38 -11.06 -19.72
N LYS A 185 -8.04 -10.19 -18.96
CA LYS A 185 -8.25 -8.78 -19.33
C LYS A 185 -7.35 -7.87 -18.48
N TYR A 186 -6.37 -7.27 -19.12
CA TYR A 186 -5.40 -6.31 -18.56
C TYR A 186 -5.79 -4.85 -18.83
N LEU A 187 -6.68 -4.62 -19.80
CA LEU A 187 -7.14 -3.30 -20.22
C LEU A 187 -8.64 -3.34 -20.52
N PRO A 188 -9.38 -2.22 -20.34
CA PRO A 188 -10.79 -2.13 -20.73
C PRO A 188 -11.02 -2.42 -22.22
N ASP A 189 -10.21 -1.81 -23.10
CA ASP A 189 -10.33 -1.92 -24.57
C ASP A 189 -9.23 -2.81 -25.18
N GLN A 190 -8.84 -3.87 -24.46
CA GLN A 190 -7.71 -4.75 -24.83
C GLN A 190 -7.78 -5.27 -26.28
N ASP A 191 -8.98 -5.61 -26.76
CA ASP A 191 -9.15 -6.22 -28.08
C ASP A 191 -8.75 -5.27 -29.22
N ALA A 192 -8.86 -3.96 -29.01
CA ALA A 192 -8.47 -2.94 -29.99
C ALA A 192 -6.95 -2.83 -30.17
N ILE A 193 -6.16 -3.23 -29.17
CA ILE A 193 -4.70 -3.12 -29.19
C ILE A 193 -3.98 -4.48 -29.10
N ARG A 194 -4.72 -5.59 -29.25
CA ARG A 194 -4.18 -6.95 -29.09
C ARG A 194 -2.98 -7.21 -29.99
N ASP A 195 -3.06 -6.83 -31.25
CA ASP A 195 -1.96 -7.07 -32.21
C ASP A 195 -0.69 -6.31 -31.80
N LYS A 196 -0.82 -5.10 -31.23
CA LYS A 196 0.30 -4.34 -30.67
C LYS A 196 0.92 -5.06 -29.46
N ILE A 197 0.10 -5.63 -28.58
CA ILE A 197 0.57 -6.41 -27.42
C ILE A 197 1.40 -7.61 -27.90
N THR A 198 0.87 -8.36 -28.87
CA THR A 198 1.55 -9.52 -29.48
C THR A 198 2.89 -9.13 -30.11
N ASP A 199 2.93 -8.03 -30.87
CA ASP A 199 4.15 -7.53 -31.50
C ASP A 199 5.21 -7.06 -30.50
N CYS A 200 4.79 -6.55 -29.34
CA CYS A 200 5.70 -6.22 -28.25
C CYS A 200 6.25 -7.50 -27.58
N HIS A 201 5.40 -8.49 -27.28
CA HIS A 201 5.80 -9.74 -26.61
C HIS A 201 6.85 -10.53 -27.41
N ARG A 202 6.71 -10.58 -28.74
CA ARG A 202 7.70 -11.19 -29.65
C ARG A 202 9.12 -10.65 -29.51
N LYS A 203 9.30 -9.45 -28.94
CA LYS A 203 10.60 -8.76 -28.83
C LYS A 203 11.31 -8.99 -27.50
N HIS A 204 10.71 -9.75 -26.57
CA HIS A 204 11.24 -9.95 -25.22
C HIS A 204 12.31 -11.07 -25.12
N VAL A 205 12.87 -11.51 -26.25
CA VAL A 205 13.87 -12.58 -26.37
C VAL A 205 15.24 -12.15 -25.84
#